data_AF-A0A0T6AXP6-F1
#
_entry.id   AF-A0A0T6AXP6-F1
#
_cell.length_a   1.000
_cell.length_b   1.000
_cell.length_c   1.000
_cell.angle_alpha   90.00
_cell.angle_beta   90.00
_cell.angle_gamma   90.00
#
_symmetry.space_group_name_H-M   'P 1'
#
loop_
_entity.id
_entity.type
_entity.pdbx_description
1 polymer ?
#
loop_
_entity_poly.entity_id
_entity_poly.type
_entity_poly.pdbx_seq_one_letter_code
_entity_poly.pdbx_strand_id
1 'polypeptide(L)'
;EPEEKIIVVASGVGNCSQYSEESSSESNGQFRIRGLLPYCTYDLEVKGSLDEKEHFERAAPAVVRLEHVIEDVEELKLVIFKPPQNTDVLLKIYTANPDHYRSLKVKVSRESAPSGLVHMTKIDTSNYKITPDNNPGILVQLPTISLDNKLYSVQLESTLSQYNKLKPPIEYFSANSSFKYVKLEFLMKATTTDQHIKQTSIWTLVFIFCGVIWIYNIEKILILFKQNFLKINVEPFINLKAKTPEKDFAADNNDIDQIVQSINATKRKVKP
;
A
#
# COMPACT_ATOMS: atom_id res chain seq x y z
N GLU A 1 -22.72 9.01 -23.66
CA GLU A 1 -23.87 8.09 -23.71
C GLU A 1 -25.13 8.93 -23.79
N PRO A 2 -26.27 8.42 -24.30
CA PRO A 2 -27.54 9.15 -24.22
C PRO A 2 -27.95 9.34 -22.76
N GLU A 3 -28.47 10.52 -22.45
CA GLU A 3 -28.83 10.93 -21.08
C GLU A 3 -30.33 11.20 -21.03
N GLU A 4 -31.02 10.62 -20.06
CA GLU A 4 -32.47 10.74 -19.90
C GLU A 4 -32.83 11.87 -18.93
N LYS A 5 -34.07 12.37 -19.02
CA LYS A 5 -34.63 13.35 -18.09
C LYS A 5 -33.91 14.70 -18.02
N ILE A 6 -33.11 15.03 -19.02
CA ILE A 6 -32.43 16.31 -19.14
C ILE A 6 -33.41 17.35 -19.68
N ILE A 7 -33.56 18.48 -18.98
CA ILE A 7 -34.48 19.55 -19.32
C ILE A 7 -33.81 20.50 -20.30
N VAL A 8 -34.41 20.63 -21.47
CA VAL A 8 -34.03 21.58 -22.53
C VAL A 8 -35.12 22.62 -22.67
N VAL A 9 -34.72 23.90 -22.64
CA VAL A 9 -35.63 25.04 -22.71
C VAL A 9 -35.32 25.86 -23.95
N ALA A 10 -36.36 26.23 -24.68
CA ALA A 10 -36.31 27.20 -25.77
C ALA A 10 -36.91 28.51 -25.27
N SER A 11 -36.05 29.48 -24.96
CA SER A 11 -36.44 30.81 -24.50
C SER A 11 -36.51 31.77 -25.68
N GLY A 12 -37.67 32.39 -25.91
CA GLY A 12 -37.81 33.39 -26.97
C GLY A 12 -36.99 34.64 -26.67
N VAL A 13 -36.52 35.33 -27.72
CA VAL A 13 -35.69 36.54 -27.58
C VAL A 13 -36.23 37.71 -28.38
N GLY A 14 -35.93 38.91 -27.89
CA GLY A 14 -36.41 40.15 -28.48
C GLY A 14 -37.93 40.26 -28.36
N ASN A 15 -38.59 40.41 -29.50
CA ASN A 15 -40.05 40.50 -29.65
C ASN A 15 -40.82 39.23 -29.26
N CYS A 16 -40.12 38.11 -29.03
CA CYS A 16 -40.71 36.86 -28.59
C CYS A 16 -40.33 36.49 -27.14
N SER A 17 -39.81 37.43 -26.35
CA SER A 17 -39.30 37.16 -24.99
C SER A 17 -40.34 36.61 -24.00
N GLN A 18 -41.64 36.82 -24.25
CA GLN A 18 -42.71 36.26 -23.42
C GLN A 18 -42.97 34.77 -23.66
N TYR A 19 -42.40 34.17 -24.71
CA TYR A 19 -42.64 32.78 -25.05
C TYR A 19 -41.46 31.91 -24.61
N SER A 20 -41.77 30.84 -23.90
CA SER A 20 -40.79 29.85 -23.47
C SER A 20 -41.45 28.48 -23.50
N GLU A 21 -40.76 27.52 -24.09
CA GLU A 21 -41.21 26.13 -24.14
C GLU A 21 -40.10 25.22 -23.61
N GLU A 22 -40.49 24.14 -22.94
CA GLU A 22 -39.55 23.19 -22.35
C GLU A 22 -39.90 21.75 -22.72
N SER A 23 -38.88 20.89 -22.74
CA SER A 23 -39.02 19.45 -22.96
C SER A 23 -37.93 18.70 -22.21
N SER A 24 -38.16 17.43 -21.91
CA SER A 24 -37.20 16.55 -21.26
C SER A 24 -36.71 15.48 -22.22
N SER A 25 -35.43 15.10 -22.12
CA SER A 25 -34.89 13.99 -22.92
C SER A 25 -35.49 12.64 -22.50
N GLU A 26 -35.71 11.79 -23.49
CA GLU A 26 -36.16 10.40 -23.32
C GLU A 26 -34.97 9.47 -22.97
N SER A 27 -35.25 8.19 -22.71
CA SER A 27 -34.24 7.17 -22.39
C SER A 27 -33.21 6.93 -23.51
N ASN A 28 -33.54 7.32 -24.74
CA ASN A 28 -32.64 7.29 -25.90
C ASN A 28 -31.85 8.60 -26.09
N GLY A 29 -31.99 9.58 -25.18
CA GLY A 29 -31.36 10.90 -25.23
C GLY A 29 -31.97 11.87 -26.23
N GLN A 30 -33.04 11.50 -26.92
CA GLN A 30 -33.74 12.39 -27.85
C GLN A 30 -34.67 13.33 -27.07
N PHE A 31 -34.84 14.54 -27.59
CA PHE A 31 -35.77 15.52 -27.05
C PHE A 31 -36.56 16.15 -28.21
N ARG A 32 -37.78 16.58 -27.92
CA ARG A 32 -38.63 17.29 -28.90
C ARG A 32 -39.37 18.41 -28.19
N ILE A 33 -39.05 19.65 -28.55
CA ILE A 33 -39.80 20.83 -28.14
C ILE A 33 -40.91 21.07 -29.17
N ARG A 34 -42.12 21.38 -28.71
CA ARG A 34 -43.28 21.71 -29.55
C ARG A 34 -43.87 23.03 -29.07
N GLY A 35 -44.73 23.64 -29.86
CA GLY A 35 -45.41 24.90 -29.48
C GLY A 35 -44.61 26.17 -29.75
N LEU A 36 -43.46 26.08 -30.41
CA LEU A 36 -42.71 27.26 -30.85
C LEU A 36 -43.52 28.07 -31.86
N LEU A 37 -43.55 29.39 -31.70
CA LEU A 37 -44.24 30.28 -32.61
C LEU A 37 -43.38 30.54 -33.85
N PRO A 38 -44.00 30.59 -35.04
CA PRO A 38 -43.27 30.85 -36.27
C PRO A 38 -42.73 32.28 -36.31
N TYR A 39 -41.64 32.50 -37.05
CA TYR A 39 -40.91 33.76 -37.24
C TYR A 39 -40.26 34.33 -35.96
N CYS A 40 -40.35 33.63 -34.85
CA CYS A 40 -39.66 33.97 -33.60
C CYS A 40 -38.22 33.45 -33.59
N THR A 41 -37.39 34.12 -32.79
CA THR A 41 -36.03 33.70 -32.49
C THR A 41 -35.98 33.12 -31.08
N TYR A 42 -35.35 31.96 -30.93
CA TYR A 42 -35.24 31.24 -29.66
C TYR A 42 -33.78 30.96 -29.29
N ASP A 43 -33.47 30.97 -28.00
CA ASP A 43 -32.25 30.43 -27.42
C ASP A 43 -32.57 29.09 -26.78
N LEU A 44 -31.95 28.03 -27.30
CA LEU A 44 -32.05 26.69 -26.77
C LEU A 44 -30.92 26.46 -25.76
N GLU A 45 -31.26 26.10 -24.54
CA GLU A 45 -30.30 25.84 -23.47
C GLU A 45 -30.71 24.64 -22.62
N VAL A 46 -29.72 23.97 -22.04
CA VAL A 46 -29.97 22.90 -21.04
C VAL A 46 -30.04 23.54 -19.66
N LYS A 47 -31.19 23.44 -18.99
CA LYS A 47 -31.40 24.07 -17.68
C LYS A 47 -31.11 23.14 -16.50
N GLY A 48 -31.34 21.85 -16.64
CA GLY A 48 -31.30 20.93 -15.50
C GLY A 48 -31.58 19.48 -15.87
N SER A 49 -31.73 18.65 -14.86
CA SER A 49 -32.30 17.30 -14.95
C SER A 49 -33.54 17.24 -14.06
N LEU A 50 -34.54 16.44 -14.44
CA LEU A 50 -35.69 16.15 -13.57
C LEU A 50 -35.28 15.31 -12.36
N ASP A 51 -34.19 14.54 -12.47
CA ASP A 51 -33.65 13.78 -11.34
C ASP A 51 -32.72 14.69 -10.52
N GLU A 52 -33.12 15.05 -9.31
CA GLU A 52 -32.32 15.89 -8.39
C GLU A 52 -30.93 15.30 -8.07
N LYS A 53 -30.73 14.00 -8.30
CA LYS A 53 -29.45 13.32 -8.09
C LYS A 53 -28.46 13.52 -9.24
N GLU A 54 -28.95 13.91 -10.42
CA GLU A 54 -28.14 14.09 -11.61
C GLU A 54 -27.78 15.56 -11.80
N HIS A 55 -26.60 15.92 -11.31
CA HIS A 55 -26.00 17.21 -11.58
C HIS A 55 -25.03 17.09 -12.75
N PHE A 56 -25.16 17.96 -13.74
CA PHE A 56 -24.15 18.17 -14.77
C PHE A 56 -23.43 19.50 -14.52
N GLU A 57 -22.17 19.58 -14.92
CA GLU A 57 -21.31 20.75 -14.72
C GLU A 57 -21.60 21.82 -15.78
N ARG A 58 -21.75 21.40 -17.04
CA ARG A 58 -22.03 22.31 -18.17
C ARG A 58 -22.64 21.57 -19.35
N ALA A 59 -23.25 22.32 -20.27
CA ALA A 59 -23.67 21.86 -21.58
C ALA A 59 -22.83 22.53 -22.69
N ALA A 60 -22.65 21.82 -23.81
CA ALA A 60 -22.03 22.33 -25.02
C ALA A 60 -22.87 21.97 -26.25
N PRO A 61 -23.24 22.94 -27.10
CA PRO A 61 -23.11 24.39 -26.86
C PRO A 61 -23.87 24.84 -25.61
N ALA A 62 -23.44 25.92 -24.98
CA ALA A 62 -24.13 26.47 -23.80
C ALA A 62 -25.52 27.01 -24.17
N VAL A 63 -25.59 27.66 -25.33
CA VAL A 63 -26.82 28.16 -25.94
C VAL A 63 -26.73 27.89 -27.44
N VAL A 64 -27.83 27.43 -28.04
CA VAL A 64 -28.00 27.31 -29.49
C VAL A 64 -29.09 28.29 -29.91
N ARG A 65 -28.71 29.32 -30.68
CA ARG A 65 -29.65 30.31 -31.19
C ARG A 65 -30.32 29.80 -32.48
N LEU A 66 -31.65 29.74 -32.46
CA LEU A 66 -32.50 29.42 -33.59
C LEU A 66 -33.13 30.71 -34.10
N GLU A 67 -32.67 31.20 -35.25
CA GLU A 67 -33.15 32.43 -35.87
C GLU A 67 -34.36 32.16 -36.76
N HIS A 68 -35.41 32.97 -36.61
CA HIS A 68 -36.59 32.97 -37.47
C HIS A 68 -37.11 31.55 -37.78
N VAL A 69 -37.58 30.85 -36.74
CA VAL A 69 -38.09 29.48 -36.87
C VAL A 69 -39.33 29.49 -37.77
N ILE A 70 -39.25 28.88 -38.95
CA ILE A 70 -40.37 28.79 -39.92
C ILE A 70 -40.74 27.33 -40.18
N GLU A 71 -39.75 26.44 -40.12
CA GLU A 71 -39.88 25.00 -40.32
C GLU A 71 -39.34 24.23 -39.11
N ASP A 72 -39.62 22.93 -39.08
CA ASP A 72 -39.12 22.05 -38.04
C ASP A 72 -37.59 21.96 -38.12
N VAL A 73 -36.92 22.25 -37.00
CA VAL A 73 -35.47 22.14 -36.88
C VAL A 73 -35.13 20.75 -36.33
N GLU A 74 -34.43 19.96 -37.11
CA GLU A 74 -34.04 18.60 -36.77
C GLU A 74 -32.54 18.48 -36.44
N GLU A 75 -32.14 17.34 -35.88
CA GLU A 75 -30.75 16.95 -35.60
C GLU A 75 -29.94 17.87 -34.66
N LEU A 76 -30.61 18.66 -33.82
CA LEU A 76 -29.96 19.44 -32.78
C LEU A 76 -29.31 18.52 -31.73
N LYS A 77 -28.01 18.72 -31.49
CA LYS A 77 -27.22 17.93 -30.54
C LYS A 77 -26.67 18.83 -29.44
N LEU A 78 -27.05 18.52 -28.21
CA LEU A 78 -26.53 19.13 -27.00
C LEU A 78 -25.74 18.05 -26.25
N VAL A 79 -24.54 18.38 -25.81
CA VAL A 79 -23.67 17.48 -25.05
C VAL A 79 -23.57 18.00 -23.62
N ILE A 80 -23.90 17.18 -22.64
CA ILE A 80 -23.73 17.52 -21.23
C ILE A 80 -22.44 16.91 -20.67
N PHE A 81 -21.77 17.65 -19.79
CA PHE A 81 -20.57 17.21 -19.09
C PHE A 81 -20.93 16.95 -17.63
N LYS A 82 -20.79 15.70 -17.18
CA LYS A 82 -20.99 15.33 -15.78
C LYS A 82 -19.73 15.66 -14.97
N PRO A 83 -19.87 16.12 -13.71
CA PRO A 83 -18.73 16.29 -12.83
C PRO A 83 -18.05 14.93 -12.60
N PRO A 84 -16.72 14.92 -12.44
CA PRO A 84 -15.99 13.69 -12.16
C PRO A 84 -16.44 13.12 -10.80
N GLN A 85 -16.89 11.86 -10.78
CA GLN A 85 -17.29 11.19 -9.54
C GLN A 85 -16.11 10.50 -8.84
N ASN A 86 -15.00 10.33 -9.56
CA ASN A 86 -13.82 9.61 -9.09
C ASN A 86 -12.56 10.48 -9.22
N THR A 87 -11.58 10.15 -8.37
CA THR A 87 -10.23 10.69 -8.36
C THR A 87 -9.25 9.60 -8.78
N ASP A 88 -8.48 9.86 -9.81
CA ASP A 88 -7.38 9.02 -10.25
C ASP A 88 -6.12 9.41 -9.48
N VAL A 89 -5.44 8.42 -8.88
CA VAL A 89 -4.23 8.65 -8.10
C VAL A 89 -3.03 8.03 -8.80
N LEU A 90 -2.10 8.90 -9.21
CA LEU A 90 -0.81 8.51 -9.76
C LEU A 90 0.28 8.67 -8.71
N LEU A 91 0.99 7.59 -8.45
CA LEU A 91 2.05 7.55 -7.47
C LEU A 91 3.41 7.45 -8.15
N LYS A 92 4.35 8.32 -7.79
CA LYS A 92 5.76 8.21 -8.14
C LYS A 92 6.57 7.73 -6.95
N ILE A 93 7.30 6.64 -7.12
CA ILE A 93 8.10 6.03 -6.05
C ILE A 93 9.57 6.08 -6.44
N TYR A 94 10.37 6.69 -5.58
CA TYR A 94 11.82 6.77 -5.75
C TYR A 94 12.52 5.99 -4.63
N THR A 95 13.51 5.15 -4.95
CA THR A 95 14.46 4.57 -3.99
C THR A 95 15.86 4.82 -4.50
N ALA A 96 16.83 5.08 -3.60
CA ALA A 96 18.22 5.25 -4.00
C ALA A 96 18.81 3.98 -4.64
N ASN A 97 18.45 2.81 -4.12
CA ASN A 97 18.86 1.52 -4.66
C ASN A 97 17.70 0.85 -5.43
N PRO A 98 17.85 0.61 -6.76
CA PRO A 98 16.83 -0.04 -7.58
C PRO A 98 16.37 -1.42 -7.09
N ASP A 99 17.23 -2.20 -6.44
CA ASP A 99 16.87 -3.55 -5.98
C ASP A 99 15.76 -3.53 -4.92
N HIS A 100 15.61 -2.41 -4.20
CA HIS A 100 14.60 -2.27 -3.18
C HIS A 100 13.19 -2.20 -3.76
N TYR A 101 12.99 -1.79 -5.03
CA TYR A 101 11.64 -1.69 -5.61
C TYR A 101 10.83 -2.99 -5.49
N ARG A 102 11.47 -4.15 -5.64
CA ARG A 102 10.82 -5.48 -5.56
C ARG A 102 10.28 -5.82 -4.17
N SER A 103 10.77 -5.13 -3.14
CA SER A 103 10.38 -5.35 -1.75
C SER A 103 9.26 -4.43 -1.28
N LEU A 104 8.95 -3.40 -2.07
CA LEU A 104 8.04 -2.35 -1.70
C LEU A 104 6.60 -2.71 -2.09
N LYS A 105 5.68 -2.35 -1.21
CA LYS A 105 4.24 -2.45 -1.38
C LYS A 105 3.63 -1.10 -1.09
N VAL A 106 2.69 -0.70 -1.92
CA VAL A 106 1.91 0.52 -1.73
C VAL A 106 0.61 0.15 -1.05
N LYS A 107 0.27 0.90 -0.02
CA LYS A 107 -0.96 0.78 0.73
C LYS A 107 -1.70 2.11 0.71
N VAL A 108 -2.92 2.09 0.20
CA VAL A 108 -3.82 3.25 0.22
C VAL A 108 -4.88 2.98 1.27
N SER A 109 -4.97 3.85 2.26
CA SER A 109 -5.96 3.79 3.32
C SER A 109 -6.79 5.06 3.33
N ARG A 110 -8.07 4.92 3.68
CA ARG A 110 -8.92 6.05 4.01
C ARG A 110 -8.73 6.37 5.49
N GLU A 111 -8.35 7.60 5.78
CA GLU A 111 -8.12 8.09 7.16
C GLU A 111 -9.44 8.61 7.78
N SER A 112 -10.33 9.14 6.95
CA SER A 112 -11.64 9.62 7.41
C SER A 112 -12.60 8.48 7.73
N ALA A 113 -13.39 8.63 8.80
CA ALA A 113 -14.36 7.63 9.23
C ALA A 113 -15.33 7.20 8.09
N PRO A 114 -15.62 5.89 7.92
CA PRO A 114 -14.92 4.76 8.52
C PRO A 114 -13.51 4.61 7.93
N SER A 115 -12.49 4.54 8.80
CA SER A 115 -11.11 4.31 8.40
C SER A 115 -10.94 2.88 7.89
N GLY A 116 -10.25 2.69 6.77
CA GLY A 116 -10.12 1.36 6.18
C GLY A 116 -9.09 1.28 5.07
N LEU A 117 -8.62 0.06 4.80
CA LEU A 117 -7.75 -0.22 3.66
C LEU A 117 -8.57 -0.13 2.37
N VAL A 118 -8.14 0.73 1.46
CA VAL A 118 -8.76 0.88 0.14
C VAL A 118 -8.11 -0.09 -0.84
N HIS A 119 -6.77 -0.08 -0.88
CA HIS A 119 -6.03 -0.91 -1.81
C HIS A 119 -4.61 -1.19 -1.33
N MET A 120 -4.09 -2.36 -1.66
CA MET A 120 -2.69 -2.71 -1.45
C MET A 120 -2.15 -3.42 -2.68
N THR A 121 -1.04 -2.91 -3.23
CA THR A 121 -0.40 -3.52 -4.40
C THR A 121 1.11 -3.57 -4.23
N LYS A 122 1.72 -4.64 -4.78
CA LYS A 122 3.17 -4.76 -4.84
C LYS A 122 3.66 -4.03 -6.09
N ILE A 123 4.79 -3.35 -5.97
CA ILE A 123 5.39 -2.66 -7.12
C ILE A 123 5.96 -3.69 -8.08
N ASP A 124 5.49 -3.64 -9.33
CA ASP A 124 6.04 -4.43 -10.42
C ASP A 124 7.16 -3.65 -11.12
N THR A 125 8.33 -4.27 -11.21
CA THR A 125 9.53 -3.72 -11.84
C THR A 125 9.79 -4.32 -13.22
N SER A 126 8.98 -5.27 -13.69
CA SER A 126 9.22 -6.05 -14.91
C SER A 126 9.32 -5.18 -16.17
N ASN A 127 8.48 -4.13 -16.25
CA ASN A 127 8.37 -3.25 -17.40
C ASN A 127 9.38 -2.08 -17.40
N TYR A 128 10.15 -1.91 -16.31
CA TYR A 128 11.06 -0.79 -16.14
C TYR A 128 12.52 -1.24 -16.20
N LYS A 129 13.29 -0.69 -17.15
CA LYS A 129 14.76 -0.87 -17.20
C LYS A 129 15.43 0.15 -16.28
N ILE A 130 15.48 -0.18 -14.98
CA ILE A 130 16.10 0.69 -13.96
C ILE A 130 17.51 0.19 -13.68
N THR A 131 18.47 1.11 -13.73
CA THR A 131 19.87 0.85 -13.39
C THR A 131 20.32 1.80 -12.28
N PRO A 132 21.40 1.51 -11.53
CA PRO A 132 21.91 2.44 -10.53
C PRO A 132 22.24 3.82 -11.08
N ASP A 133 22.71 3.90 -12.34
CA ASP A 133 23.07 5.14 -13.02
C ASP A 133 21.86 5.90 -13.60
N ASN A 134 20.76 5.20 -13.89
CA ASN A 134 19.54 5.79 -14.42
C ASN A 134 18.30 5.28 -13.67
N ASN A 135 17.87 6.08 -12.69
CA ASN A 135 16.74 5.79 -11.82
C ASN A 135 15.78 6.99 -11.73
N PRO A 136 14.82 7.12 -12.67
CA PRO A 136 13.86 8.22 -12.66
C PRO A 136 12.72 8.04 -11.66
N GLY A 137 12.62 6.89 -10.99
CA GLY A 137 11.46 6.48 -10.19
C GLY A 137 10.46 5.64 -10.97
N ILE A 138 9.65 4.85 -10.26
CA ILE A 138 8.56 4.03 -10.83
C ILE A 138 7.24 4.77 -10.66
N LEU A 139 6.45 4.80 -11.74
CA LEU A 139 5.07 5.27 -11.70
C LEU A 139 4.14 4.08 -11.47
N VAL A 140 3.26 4.23 -10.49
CA VAL A 140 2.24 3.24 -10.14
C VAL A 140 0.89 3.94 -10.23
N GLN A 141 0.03 3.44 -11.11
CA GLN A 141 -1.37 3.84 -11.14
C GLN A 141 -2.13 3.07 -10.07
N LEU A 142 -2.76 3.81 -9.16
CA LEU A 142 -3.61 3.23 -8.13
C LEU A 142 -5.06 3.14 -8.66
N PRO A 143 -5.90 2.29 -8.06
CA PRO A 143 -7.32 2.27 -8.39
C PRO A 143 -7.97 3.63 -8.16
N THR A 144 -8.98 3.91 -8.95
CA THR A 144 -9.79 5.13 -8.84
C THR A 144 -10.51 5.14 -7.49
N ILE A 145 -10.45 6.26 -6.76
CA ILE A 145 -11.17 6.45 -5.49
C ILE A 145 -12.34 7.41 -5.70
N SER A 146 -13.36 7.38 -4.85
CA SER A 146 -14.49 8.32 -4.96
C SER A 146 -14.05 9.77 -4.65
N LEU A 147 -14.56 10.74 -5.42
CA LEU A 147 -14.39 12.17 -5.17
C LEU A 147 -15.29 12.60 -4.00
N ASP A 148 -14.87 12.33 -2.77
CA ASP A 148 -15.67 12.55 -1.57
C ASP A 148 -15.11 13.63 -0.62
N ASN A 149 -14.07 14.36 -1.07
CA ASN A 149 -13.33 15.35 -0.28
C ASN A 149 -12.73 14.78 1.03
N LYS A 150 -12.70 13.46 1.20
CA LYS A 150 -12.16 12.85 2.43
C LYS A 150 -10.66 12.71 2.36
N LEU A 151 -10.07 12.48 3.53
CA LEU A 151 -8.64 12.32 3.71
C LEU A 151 -8.24 10.86 3.49
N TYR A 152 -7.26 10.67 2.60
CA TYR A 152 -6.62 9.42 2.29
C TYR A 152 -5.14 9.49 2.63
N SER A 153 -4.54 8.35 2.91
CA SER A 153 -3.11 8.20 3.13
C SER A 153 -2.53 7.14 2.19
N VAL A 154 -1.40 7.46 1.58
CA VAL A 154 -0.59 6.50 0.83
C VAL A 154 0.64 6.17 1.65
N GLN A 155 0.85 4.89 1.91
CA GLN A 155 1.95 4.38 2.72
C GLN A 155 2.77 3.41 1.90
N LEU A 156 4.09 3.44 2.11
CA LEU A 156 5.00 2.49 1.50
C LEU A 156 5.46 1.47 2.55
N GLU A 157 5.02 0.22 2.42
CA GLU A 157 5.47 -0.89 3.27
C GLU A 157 6.60 -1.64 2.56
N SER A 158 7.70 -1.96 3.28
CA SER A 158 8.79 -2.78 2.74
C SER A 158 8.85 -4.11 3.46
N THR A 159 9.16 -5.18 2.74
CA THR A 159 9.43 -6.50 3.35
C THR A 159 10.86 -6.67 3.86
N LEU A 160 11.72 -5.64 3.78
CA LEU A 160 13.10 -5.72 4.29
C LEU A 160 13.11 -5.70 5.82
N SER A 161 13.80 -6.68 6.41
CA SER A 161 13.93 -6.87 7.88
C SER A 161 14.53 -5.65 8.60
N GLN A 162 15.42 -4.90 7.93
CA GLN A 162 16.04 -3.68 8.45
C GLN A 162 15.06 -2.49 8.45
N TYR A 163 14.06 -2.50 7.58
CA TYR A 163 13.07 -1.44 7.44
C TYR A 163 11.85 -1.61 8.35
N ASN A 164 11.54 -2.85 8.77
CA ASN A 164 10.43 -3.14 9.67
C ASN A 164 10.49 -2.40 11.03
N LYS A 165 11.64 -1.81 11.38
CA LYS A 165 11.82 -0.99 12.59
C LYS A 165 11.58 0.52 12.34
N LEU A 166 11.45 0.95 11.09
CA LEU A 166 11.27 2.34 10.70
C LEU A 166 9.80 2.62 10.38
N LYS A 167 9.32 3.83 10.69
CA LYS A 167 7.99 4.28 10.26
C LYS A 167 7.98 4.38 8.74
N PRO A 168 7.01 3.75 8.03
CA PRO A 168 6.87 3.88 6.59
C PRO A 168 6.68 5.36 6.19
N PRO A 169 7.16 5.84 5.03
CA PRO A 169 6.78 7.16 4.53
C PRO A 169 5.27 7.12 4.27
N ILE A 170 4.57 8.09 4.84
CA ILE A 170 3.13 8.27 4.72
C ILE A 170 2.92 9.66 4.14
N GLU A 171 2.19 9.72 3.04
CA GLU A 171 1.73 10.99 2.48
C GLU A 171 0.21 11.04 2.53
N TYR A 172 -0.30 12.20 2.93
CA TYR A 172 -1.73 12.44 3.07
C TYR A 172 -2.25 13.30 1.94
N PHE A 173 -3.40 12.94 1.39
CA PHE A 173 -4.05 13.72 0.33
C PHE A 173 -5.57 13.69 0.49
N SER A 174 -6.23 14.74 0.02
CA SER A 174 -7.69 14.81 -0.03
C SER A 174 -8.20 14.48 -1.44
N ALA A 175 -9.28 13.69 -1.51
CA ALA A 175 -9.94 13.34 -2.78
C ALA A 175 -10.87 14.47 -3.25
N ASN A 176 -10.29 15.62 -3.58
CA ASN A 176 -11.01 16.84 -3.98
C ASN A 176 -10.80 17.26 -5.45
N SER A 177 -10.04 16.49 -6.22
CA SER A 177 -9.83 16.73 -7.66
C SER A 177 -9.90 15.43 -8.43
N SER A 178 -10.28 15.48 -9.71
CA SER A 178 -10.34 14.29 -10.58
C SER A 178 -9.02 13.55 -10.72
N PHE A 179 -7.89 14.24 -10.51
CA PHE A 179 -6.56 13.66 -10.58
C PHE A 179 -5.70 14.13 -9.40
N LYS A 180 -4.93 13.19 -8.83
CA LYS A 180 -3.94 13.45 -7.79
C LYS A 180 -2.61 12.78 -8.12
N TYR A 181 -1.55 13.55 -7.98
CA TYR A 181 -0.18 13.08 -8.12
C TYR A 181 0.52 13.11 -6.76
N VAL A 182 1.06 11.97 -6.35
CA VAL A 182 1.76 11.80 -5.06
C VAL A 182 3.17 11.30 -5.34
N LYS A 183 4.16 11.83 -4.61
CA LYS A 183 5.55 11.40 -4.71
C LYS A 183 6.00 10.83 -3.36
N LEU A 184 6.51 9.60 -3.37
CA LEU A 184 7.08 8.93 -2.20
C LEU A 184 8.56 8.64 -2.44
N GLU A 185 9.36 8.89 -1.41
CA GLU A 185 10.78 8.60 -1.41
C GLU A 185 11.10 7.55 -0.34
N PHE A 186 11.71 6.45 -0.78
CA PHE A 186 12.19 5.37 0.06
C PHE A 186 13.69 5.54 0.28
N LEU A 187 14.05 6.10 1.43
CA LEU A 187 15.43 6.24 1.85
C LEU A 187 15.73 5.18 2.90
N MET A 188 16.51 4.17 2.51
CA MET A 188 17.04 3.21 3.46
C MET A 188 18.18 3.87 4.23
N LYS A 189 17.93 4.31 5.46
CA LYS A 189 19.03 4.66 6.36
C LYS A 189 19.73 3.36 6.70
N ALA A 190 20.98 3.19 6.27
CA ALA A 190 21.81 2.08 6.71
C ALA A 190 21.92 2.17 8.23
N THR A 191 21.11 1.39 8.94
CA THR A 191 21.34 1.14 10.35
C THR A 191 22.63 0.35 10.36
N THR A 192 23.73 0.97 10.79
CA THR A 192 24.86 0.20 11.28
C THR A 192 24.25 -0.80 12.23
N THR A 193 24.28 -2.08 11.87
CA THR A 193 23.97 -3.13 12.82
C THR A 193 24.87 -2.84 14.00
N ASP A 194 24.30 -2.30 15.08
CA ASP A 194 24.88 -2.46 16.39
C ASP A 194 24.97 -3.96 16.54
N GLN A 195 26.14 -4.49 16.17
CA GLN A 195 26.49 -5.84 16.47
C GLN A 195 26.44 -5.85 17.98
N HIS A 196 25.33 -6.31 18.54
CA HIS A 196 25.21 -6.54 19.96
C HIS A 196 26.40 -7.41 20.30
N ILE A 197 27.41 -6.81 20.95
CA ILE A 197 28.55 -7.53 21.49
C ILE A 197 27.91 -8.60 22.35
N LYS A 198 27.95 -9.85 21.87
CA LYS A 198 27.32 -10.95 22.58
C LYS A 198 27.95 -10.96 23.96
N GLN A 199 27.14 -11.06 25.00
CA GLN A 199 27.61 -11.07 26.39
C GLN A 199 28.72 -12.10 26.63
N THR A 200 28.72 -13.18 25.82
CA THR A 200 29.79 -14.19 25.78
C THR A 200 31.14 -13.63 25.34
N SER A 201 31.20 -12.67 24.40
CA SER A 201 32.44 -12.04 23.94
C SER A 201 33.10 -11.17 25.01
N ILE A 202 32.32 -10.53 25.88
CA ILE A 202 32.84 -9.76 27.02
C ILE A 202 33.45 -10.71 28.06
N TRP A 203 32.76 -11.80 28.38
CA TRP A 203 33.28 -12.80 29.31
C TRP A 203 34.53 -13.49 28.78
N THR A 204 34.58 -13.85 27.49
CA THR A 204 35.79 -14.44 26.90
C THR A 204 36.98 -13.50 26.97
N LEU A 205 36.78 -12.19 26.74
CA LEU A 205 37.83 -11.19 26.86
C LEU A 205 38.36 -11.11 28.31
N VAL A 206 37.46 -11.10 29.29
CA VAL A 206 37.83 -11.11 30.71
C VAL A 206 38.60 -12.38 31.08
N PHE A 207 38.17 -13.56 30.61
CA PHE A 207 38.90 -14.82 30.86
C PHE A 207 40.29 -14.83 30.25
N ILE A 208 40.46 -14.29 29.02
CA ILE A 208 41.78 -14.16 28.40
C ILE A 208 42.68 -13.25 29.25
N PHE A 209 42.17 -12.12 29.73
CA PHE A 209 42.93 -11.19 30.56
C PHE A 209 43.33 -11.82 31.90
N CYS A 210 42.41 -12.53 32.55
CA CYS A 210 42.70 -13.31 33.76
C CYS A 210 43.75 -14.41 33.51
N GLY A 211 43.68 -15.10 32.38
CA GLY A 211 44.67 -16.11 31.98
C GLY A 211 46.07 -15.51 31.83
N VAL A 212 46.19 -14.34 31.19
CA VAL A 212 47.47 -13.64 31.05
C VAL A 212 48.03 -13.22 32.42
N ILE A 213 47.19 -12.69 33.31
CA ILE A 213 47.60 -12.33 34.69
C ILE A 213 48.05 -13.58 35.46
N TRP A 214 47.35 -14.70 35.26
CA TRP A 214 47.66 -15.97 35.92
C TRP A 214 49.01 -16.52 35.47
N ILE A 215 49.29 -16.50 34.17
CA ILE A 215 50.59 -16.91 33.61
C ILE A 215 51.71 -15.98 34.10
N TYR A 216 51.48 -14.66 34.11
CA TYR A 216 52.50 -13.70 34.54
C TYR A 216 52.88 -13.85 36.02
N ASN A 217 51.91 -14.20 36.88
CA ASN A 217 52.13 -14.35 38.33
C ASN A 217 52.15 -15.82 38.78
N ILE A 218 52.52 -16.76 37.90
CA ILE A 218 52.33 -18.20 38.14
C ILE A 218 53.03 -18.66 39.43
N GLU A 219 54.21 -18.15 39.74
CA GLU A 219 54.96 -18.49 40.95
C GLU A 219 54.24 -18.03 42.23
N LYS A 220 53.71 -16.81 42.24
CA LYS A 220 52.97 -16.25 43.39
C LYS A 220 51.65 -16.96 43.60
N ILE A 221 50.94 -17.28 42.52
CA ILE A 221 49.66 -17.97 42.58
C ILE A 221 49.84 -19.42 42.99
N LEU A 222 50.92 -20.09 42.57
CA LEU A 222 51.22 -21.45 42.98
C LEU A 222 51.54 -21.54 44.48
N ILE A 223 52.21 -20.53 45.06
CA ILE A 223 52.43 -20.44 46.51
C ILE A 223 51.12 -20.22 47.26
N LEU A 224 50.26 -19.33 46.78
CA LEU A 224 48.97 -19.01 47.40
C LEU A 224 47.97 -20.18 47.28
N PHE A 225 48.01 -20.89 46.16
CA PHE A 225 47.27 -22.13 45.95
C PHE A 225 47.79 -23.23 46.87
N LYS A 226 49.12 -23.40 47.02
CA LYS A 226 49.69 -24.39 47.94
C LYS A 226 49.34 -24.11 49.40
N GLN A 227 49.29 -22.84 49.81
CA GLN A 227 48.89 -22.44 51.17
C GLN A 227 47.39 -22.64 51.47
N ASN A 228 46.52 -22.42 50.48
CA ASN A 228 45.07 -22.55 50.67
C ASN A 228 44.53 -23.95 50.34
N PHE A 229 45.15 -24.67 49.40
CA PHE A 229 44.74 -26.02 49.00
C PHE A 229 45.12 -27.09 50.04
N LEU A 230 46.17 -26.86 50.84
CA LEU A 230 46.49 -27.69 52.01
C LEU A 230 45.48 -27.56 53.17
N LYS A 231 44.47 -26.67 53.06
CA LYS A 231 43.36 -26.54 54.02
C LYS A 231 42.01 -26.99 53.46
N ILE A 232 41.95 -27.46 52.22
CA ILE A 232 40.72 -28.01 51.64
C ILE A 232 40.73 -29.51 51.94
N ASN A 233 39.89 -29.94 52.88
CA ASN A 233 39.60 -31.36 53.06
C ASN A 233 38.85 -31.86 51.81
N VAL A 234 39.57 -32.51 50.90
CA VAL A 234 39.01 -33.06 49.64
C VAL A 234 38.33 -34.42 49.85
N GLU A 235 38.01 -34.81 51.08
CA GLU A 235 37.31 -36.05 51.39
C GLU A 235 35.85 -36.17 50.92
N PRO A 236 35.07 -35.10 50.63
CA PRO A 236 33.70 -35.30 50.13
C PRO A 236 33.58 -35.37 48.60
N PHE A 237 34.65 -35.13 47.82
CA PHE A 237 34.58 -35.08 46.35
C PHE A 237 35.13 -36.31 45.61
N ILE A 238 35.71 -37.30 46.32
CA ILE A 238 36.25 -38.53 45.70
C ILE A 238 35.29 -39.73 45.85
N ASN A 239 34.11 -39.53 46.45
CA ASN A 239 33.07 -40.58 46.60
C ASN A 239 31.83 -40.33 45.73
N LEU A 240 32.01 -39.87 44.49
CA LEU A 240 31.04 -40.11 43.42
C LEU A 240 31.47 -41.33 42.61
N LYS A 241 31.51 -42.48 43.29
CA LYS A 241 31.61 -43.79 42.67
C LYS A 241 30.42 -43.93 41.72
N ALA A 242 30.74 -44.20 40.45
CA ALA A 242 29.80 -44.48 39.38
C ALA A 242 28.67 -45.40 39.88
N LYS A 243 27.45 -44.88 39.92
CA LYS A 243 26.24 -45.69 39.89
C LYS A 243 25.91 -45.88 38.42
N THR A 244 26.59 -46.83 37.80
CA THR A 244 26.12 -47.44 36.55
C THR A 244 24.78 -48.10 36.87
N PRO A 245 23.66 -47.73 36.24
CA PRO A 245 22.50 -48.61 36.24
C PRO A 245 22.88 -49.81 35.36
N GLU A 246 22.97 -50.98 35.98
CA GLU A 246 22.90 -52.25 35.29
C GLU A 246 21.53 -52.28 34.60
N LYS A 247 21.51 -51.96 33.30
CA LYS A 247 20.40 -52.30 32.41
C LYS A 247 20.81 -53.58 31.72
N ASP A 248 20.15 -54.67 32.09
CA ASP A 248 20.08 -55.87 31.27
C ASP A 248 19.67 -55.48 29.85
N PHE A 249 20.57 -55.66 28.90
CA PHE A 249 20.25 -55.62 27.48
C PHE A 249 19.58 -56.94 27.11
N ALA A 250 18.27 -57.04 27.33
CA ALA A 250 17.43 -57.85 26.47
C ALA A 250 17.14 -57.01 25.22
N ALA A 251 17.72 -57.40 24.09
CA ALA A 251 17.42 -56.77 22.80
C ALA A 251 15.97 -57.06 22.42
N ASP A 252 15.05 -56.14 22.72
CA ASP A 252 13.70 -56.16 22.16
C ASP A 252 13.76 -55.53 20.76
N ASN A 253 13.41 -56.32 19.75
CA ASN A 253 13.51 -55.94 18.33
C ASN A 253 12.57 -54.78 17.94
N ASN A 254 11.68 -54.35 18.85
CA ASN A 254 10.72 -53.27 18.63
C ASN A 254 11.34 -51.86 18.68
N ASP A 255 12.45 -51.65 19.41
CA ASP A 255 13.07 -50.31 19.54
C ASP A 255 13.80 -49.89 18.25
N ILE A 256 14.31 -50.87 17.49
CA ILE A 256 14.97 -50.60 16.20
C ILE A 256 13.94 -50.12 15.17
N ASP A 257 12.74 -50.72 15.15
CA ASP A 257 11.66 -50.32 14.24
C ASP A 257 11.12 -48.93 14.55
N GLN A 258 11.08 -48.54 15.83
CA GLN A 258 10.63 -47.21 16.24
C GLN A 258 11.62 -46.11 15.83
N ILE A 259 12.92 -46.38 15.90
CA ILE A 259 13.97 -45.46 15.43
C ILE A 259 13.94 -45.34 13.90
N VAL A 260 13.78 -46.46 13.17
CA VAL A 260 13.67 -46.45 11.69
C VAL A 260 12.42 -45.69 11.22
N GLN A 261 11.29 -45.79 11.92
CA GLN A 261 10.09 -45.01 11.62
C GLN A 261 10.28 -43.51 11.85
N SER A 262 10.98 -43.11 12.92
CA SER A 262 11.22 -41.69 13.23
C SER A 262 12.15 -41.01 12.21
N ILE A 263 13.12 -41.74 11.67
CA ILE A 263 14.05 -41.27 10.63
C ILE A 263 13.35 -41.18 9.26
N ASN A 264 12.42 -42.09 8.96
CA ASN A 264 11.67 -42.06 7.70
C ASN A 264 10.54 -41.00 7.71
N ALA A 265 9.98 -40.67 8.88
CA ALA A 265 8.96 -39.64 9.02
C ALA A 265 9.48 -38.20 8.80
N THR A 266 10.76 -37.95 9.09
CA THR A 266 11.39 -36.62 8.91
C THR A 266 11.80 -36.32 7.46
N LYS A 267 11.86 -37.33 6.57
CA LYS A 267 12.18 -37.14 5.15
C LYS A 267 10.97 -36.93 4.22
N ARG A 268 9.73 -37.00 4.73
CA ARG A 268 8.50 -36.78 3.92
C ARG A 268 7.70 -35.57 4.37
N LYS A 269 8.29 -34.38 4.24
CA LYS A 269 7.52 -33.13 4.05
C LYS A 269 8.14 -32.30 2.92
N VAL A 270 8.02 -32.82 1.71
CA VAL A 270 7.80 -31.99 0.53
C VAL A 270 6.33 -32.19 0.18
N LYS A 271 5.56 -31.12 0.19
CA LYS A 271 4.21 -31.12 -0.37
C LYS A 271 4.03 -29.92 -1.31
N PRO A 272 3.14 -30.10 -2.29
CA PRO A 272 3.05 -29.30 -3.52
C PRO A 272 2.51 -27.90 -3.30
#